data_AF-A0A351MHB0-F1
#
_entry.id   AF-A0A351MHB0-F1
#
_cell.length_a   1.000
_cell.length_b   1.000
_cell.length_c   1.000
_cell.angle_alpha   90.00
_cell.angle_beta   90.00
_cell.angle_gamma   90.00
#
_symmetry.space_group_name_H-M   'P 1'
#
loop_
_entity.id
_entity.type
_entity.pdbx_description
1 polymer ?
#
loop_
_entity_poly.entity_id
_entity_poly.type
_entity_poly.pdbx_seq_one_letter_code
_entity_poly.pdbx_strand_id
1 'polypeptide(L)'
;MMLLTLPGVDLQASLLTPVLRAGETVEGSVELNLDAATAVRGVRAEVFQRELTRASILYRPLVYRMPVPRLSGRTRSGVARTELLAAAQLLPGAATLPAGRQVWHLHLPLPASALATYSGLAVVVEHELLLTIDLADGRRAQRWVPLHLWTASPPLTPPHPVEAGTHRGDLQLRLAVRDDTLDLSQPLRFTWQVANPSEVRLGRLFFELWARETSRHIAATDVSEFRGVRHRLRLA
;
A
#
# COMPACT_ATOMS: atom_id res chain seq x y z
N MET A 1 -9.26 -11.48 10.35
CA MET A 1 -8.32 -12.58 10.02
C MET A 1 -8.91 -13.87 10.53
N MET A 2 -9.46 -14.72 9.66
CA MET A 2 -10.05 -16.00 10.02
C MET A 2 -9.19 -17.08 9.38
N LEU A 3 -8.48 -17.87 10.20
CA LEU A 3 -7.83 -19.09 9.75
C LEU A 3 -8.95 -20.10 9.48
N LEU A 4 -9.16 -20.48 8.22
CA LEU A 4 -9.82 -21.75 7.91
C LEU A 4 -8.75 -22.83 7.98
N THR A 5 -8.35 -23.17 9.21
CA THR A 5 -7.48 -24.31 9.49
C THR A 5 -8.30 -25.57 9.43
N LEU A 6 -7.89 -26.50 8.57
CA LEU A 6 -8.43 -27.86 8.58
C LEU A 6 -7.64 -28.68 9.61
N PRO A 7 -8.28 -29.51 10.44
CA PRO A 7 -7.58 -30.42 11.34
C PRO A 7 -6.58 -31.28 10.55
N GLY A 8 -5.34 -31.36 11.05
CA GLY A 8 -4.24 -32.11 10.44
C GLY A 8 -3.66 -31.52 9.16
N VAL A 9 -3.97 -30.27 8.85
CA VAL A 9 -3.39 -29.49 7.75
C VAL A 9 -2.91 -28.15 8.30
N ASP A 10 -1.60 -27.97 8.40
CA ASP A 10 -0.99 -26.70 8.79
C ASP A 10 -0.21 -26.11 7.61
N LEU A 11 -0.59 -24.89 7.21
CA LEU A 11 -0.07 -24.18 6.03
C LEU A 11 0.57 -22.87 6.47
N GLN A 12 1.86 -22.75 6.22
CA GLN A 12 2.68 -21.62 6.63
C GLN A 12 3.46 -21.02 5.47
N ALA A 13 3.83 -19.75 5.60
CA ALA A 13 4.73 -19.06 4.69
C ALA A 13 5.87 -18.44 5.49
N SER A 14 7.09 -18.59 5.01
CA SER A 14 8.28 -17.93 5.54
C SER A 14 8.85 -17.05 4.43
N LEU A 15 8.62 -15.74 4.53
CA LEU A 15 9.09 -14.77 3.54
C LEU A 15 10.49 -14.28 3.89
N LEU A 16 11.35 -14.06 2.89
CA LEU A 16 12.67 -13.46 3.10
C LEU A 16 12.55 -12.02 3.62
N THR A 17 11.61 -11.26 3.06
CA THR A 17 11.19 -9.95 3.57
C THR A 17 9.68 -9.78 3.40
N PRO A 18 8.97 -9.28 4.43
CA PRO A 18 7.57 -8.88 4.29
C PRO A 18 7.43 -7.47 3.69
N VAL A 19 8.54 -6.75 3.53
CA VAL A 19 8.61 -5.38 3.01
C VAL A 19 9.29 -5.39 1.64
N LEU A 20 8.57 -4.94 0.63
CA LEU A 20 8.94 -5.00 -0.78
C LEU A 20 8.73 -3.62 -1.44
N ARG A 21 9.23 -3.44 -2.64
CA ARG A 21 8.89 -2.32 -3.54
C ARG A 21 8.08 -2.83 -4.71
N ALA A 22 7.26 -1.96 -5.31
CA ALA A 22 6.60 -2.28 -6.58
C ALA A 22 7.65 -2.69 -7.63
N GLY A 23 7.40 -3.80 -8.33
CA GLY A 23 8.34 -4.40 -9.29
C GLY A 23 9.33 -5.42 -8.70
N GLU A 24 9.40 -5.57 -7.38
CA GLU A 24 10.21 -6.63 -6.74
C GLU A 24 9.47 -7.98 -6.71
N THR A 25 10.20 -9.03 -6.33
CA THR A 25 9.68 -10.40 -6.24
C THR A 25 9.37 -10.74 -4.78
N VAL A 26 8.20 -11.34 -4.51
CA VAL A 26 7.95 -12.00 -3.22
C VAL A 26 8.70 -13.33 -3.21
N GLU A 27 9.69 -13.43 -2.32
CA GLU A 27 10.54 -14.60 -2.17
C GLU A 27 10.41 -15.23 -0.78
N GLY A 28 10.54 -16.56 -0.71
CA GLY A 28 10.44 -17.29 0.54
C GLY A 28 10.20 -18.78 0.34
N SER A 29 9.59 -19.40 1.35
CA SER A 29 9.09 -20.77 1.29
C SER A 29 7.64 -20.86 1.75
N VAL A 30 6.95 -21.84 1.20
CA VAL A 30 5.64 -22.30 1.66
C VAL A 30 5.81 -23.67 2.24
N GLU A 31 5.31 -23.86 3.45
CA GLU A 31 5.42 -25.11 4.20
C GLU A 31 4.03 -25.65 4.48
N LEU A 32 3.86 -26.94 4.21
CA LEU A 32 2.65 -27.68 4.51
C LEU A 32 3.02 -28.86 5.39
N ASN A 33 2.46 -28.90 6.60
CA ASN A 33 2.56 -30.06 7.49
C ASN A 33 1.23 -30.82 7.45
N LEU A 34 1.32 -32.12 7.17
CA LEU A 34 0.19 -33.04 7.11
C LEU A 34 0.33 -34.13 8.18
N ASP A 35 -0.71 -34.38 8.96
CA ASP A 35 -0.70 -35.44 9.97
C ASP A 35 -0.75 -36.85 9.35
N ALA A 36 -1.32 -36.95 8.14
CA ALA A 36 -1.48 -38.20 7.41
C ALA A 36 -1.30 -37.99 5.90
N ALA A 37 -1.08 -39.07 5.16
CA ALA A 37 -1.06 -39.03 3.70
C ALA A 37 -2.41 -38.48 3.18
N THR A 38 -2.36 -37.40 2.42
CA THR A 38 -3.54 -36.61 2.06
C THR A 38 -3.60 -36.40 0.56
N ALA A 39 -4.76 -36.71 -0.03
CA ALA A 39 -5.03 -36.42 -1.44
C ALA A 39 -5.38 -34.94 -1.62
N VAL A 40 -4.63 -34.25 -2.47
CA VAL A 40 -4.74 -32.82 -2.76
C VAL A 40 -5.00 -32.62 -4.25
N ARG A 41 -5.74 -31.58 -4.60
CA ARG A 41 -5.96 -31.14 -6.00
C ARG A 41 -4.94 -30.12 -6.45
N GLY A 42 -4.39 -29.37 -5.52
CA GLY A 42 -3.37 -28.38 -5.80
C GLY A 42 -3.04 -27.51 -4.59
N VAL A 43 -1.88 -26.89 -4.67
CA VAL A 43 -1.39 -25.88 -3.74
C VAL A 43 -1.00 -24.67 -4.57
N ARG A 44 -1.50 -23.49 -4.21
CA ARG A 44 -1.21 -22.24 -4.91
C ARG A 44 -0.93 -21.09 -3.95
N ALA A 45 -0.18 -20.14 -4.46
CA ALA A 45 0.15 -18.88 -3.81
C ALA A 45 -0.28 -17.73 -4.72
N GLU A 46 -1.02 -16.77 -4.17
CA GLU A 46 -1.61 -15.66 -4.92
C GLU A 46 -1.38 -14.36 -4.13
N VAL A 47 -0.86 -13.32 -4.77
CA VAL A 47 -0.69 -12.00 -4.15
C VAL A 47 -1.79 -11.08 -4.63
N PHE A 48 -2.54 -10.51 -3.70
CA PHE A 48 -3.61 -9.57 -3.97
C PHE A 48 -3.27 -8.18 -3.49
N GLN A 49 -3.72 -7.18 -4.25
CA GLN A 49 -3.86 -5.80 -3.83
C GLN A 49 -5.32 -5.50 -3.59
N ARG A 50 -5.62 -4.80 -2.49
CA ARG A 50 -6.96 -4.31 -2.19
C ARG A 50 -6.93 -2.82 -1.96
N GLU A 51 -7.76 -2.10 -2.71
CA GLU A 51 -8.07 -0.71 -2.44
C GLU A 51 -9.43 -0.64 -1.73
N LEU A 52 -9.42 -0.16 -0.51
CA LEU A 52 -10.57 -0.08 0.38
C LEU A 52 -10.86 1.38 0.73
N THR A 53 -12.12 1.69 1.01
CA THR A 53 -12.45 2.92 1.73
C THR A 53 -12.38 2.66 3.24
N ARG A 54 -11.94 3.65 4.03
CA ARG A 54 -11.85 3.51 5.49
C ARG A 54 -13.21 3.25 6.13
N ALA A 55 -14.29 3.79 5.55
CA ALA A 55 -15.65 3.44 5.92
C ALA A 55 -15.92 1.93 5.72
N SER A 56 -15.50 1.34 4.60
CA SER A 56 -15.65 -0.10 4.34
C SER A 56 -14.97 -0.97 5.41
N ILE A 57 -13.78 -0.57 5.88
CA ILE A 57 -13.02 -1.31 6.92
C ILE A 57 -13.74 -1.26 8.28
N LEU A 58 -14.21 -0.07 8.68
CA LEU A 58 -14.83 0.14 9.99
C LEU A 58 -16.15 -0.64 10.15
N TYR A 59 -16.88 -0.86 9.06
CA TYR A 59 -18.23 -1.42 9.16
C TYR A 59 -18.30 -2.95 9.01
N ARG A 60 -17.38 -3.64 8.28
CA ARG A 60 -17.12 -5.11 8.38
C ARG A 60 -15.80 -5.54 7.68
N PRO A 61 -14.84 -6.20 8.35
CA PRO A 61 -13.56 -6.61 7.75
C PRO A 61 -13.60 -7.90 6.91
N LEU A 62 -14.70 -8.67 6.90
CA LEU A 62 -14.78 -9.99 6.24
C LEU A 62 -15.90 -10.10 5.20
N VAL A 63 -16.66 -9.02 5.00
CA VAL A 63 -17.95 -9.06 4.35
C VAL A 63 -18.15 -7.70 3.66
N TYR A 64 -18.09 -7.72 2.33
CA TYR A 64 -18.99 -6.96 1.44
C TYR A 64 -18.58 -5.65 0.75
N ARG A 65 -19.07 -5.62 -0.50
CA ARG A 65 -19.56 -4.45 -1.25
C ARG A 65 -20.68 -3.77 -0.46
N MET A 66 -20.37 -2.70 0.27
CA MET A 66 -21.39 -1.84 0.88
C MET A 66 -21.36 -0.46 0.19
N PRO A 67 -22.47 0.03 -0.38
CA PRO A 67 -22.60 1.42 -0.77
C PRO A 67 -22.63 2.30 0.49
N VAL A 68 -21.65 3.20 0.63
CA VAL A 68 -21.64 4.21 1.71
C VAL A 68 -22.73 5.25 1.41
N PRO A 69 -23.76 5.43 2.24
CA PRO A 69 -24.76 6.48 2.04
C PRO A 69 -24.16 7.85 2.37
N ARG A 70 -24.46 8.87 1.55
CA ARG A 70 -24.26 10.29 1.91
C ARG A 70 -25.61 11.00 2.06
N LEU A 71 -25.63 12.04 2.90
CA LEU A 71 -26.78 12.90 3.25
C LEU A 71 -27.55 13.52 2.05
N SER A 72 -27.06 13.39 0.81
CA SER A 72 -27.67 13.96 -0.41
C SER A 72 -28.35 12.93 -1.34
N GLY A 73 -28.72 11.75 -0.84
CA GLY A 73 -29.64 10.83 -1.55
C GLY A 73 -29.09 10.17 -2.83
N ARG A 74 -27.78 10.19 -3.09
CA ARG A 74 -27.16 9.47 -4.21
C ARG A 74 -26.24 8.36 -3.69
N THR A 75 -26.72 7.13 -3.73
CA THR A 75 -25.93 5.91 -3.52
C THR A 75 -25.11 5.61 -4.77
N ARG A 76 -23.79 5.80 -4.70
CA ARG A 76 -22.84 5.11 -5.60
C ARG A 76 -22.07 4.09 -4.77
N SER A 77 -22.13 2.83 -5.15
CA SER A 77 -21.40 1.72 -4.52
C SER A 77 -19.90 1.99 -4.58
N GLY A 78 -19.28 2.29 -3.43
CA GLY A 78 -17.83 2.32 -3.27
C GLY A 78 -17.34 0.87 -3.26
N VAL A 79 -16.92 0.38 -4.42
CA VAL A 79 -16.48 -1.01 -4.57
C VAL A 79 -15.05 -1.09 -4.06
N ALA A 80 -14.81 -1.95 -3.05
CA ALA A 80 -13.48 -2.43 -2.74
C ALA A 80 -12.90 -3.08 -4.02
N ARG A 81 -11.83 -2.51 -4.57
CA ARG A 81 -11.16 -3.11 -5.74
C ARG A 81 -10.19 -4.15 -5.22
N THR A 82 -10.27 -5.37 -5.75
CA THR A 82 -9.29 -6.43 -5.49
C THR A 82 -8.66 -6.80 -6.82
N GLU A 83 -7.34 -6.81 -6.86
CA GLU A 83 -6.55 -7.12 -8.04
C GLU A 83 -5.56 -8.22 -7.71
N LEU A 84 -5.49 -9.24 -8.56
CA LEU A 84 -4.47 -10.28 -8.47
C LEU A 84 -3.19 -9.73 -9.12
N LEU A 85 -2.13 -9.58 -8.34
CA LEU A 85 -0.85 -9.06 -8.80
C LEU A 85 0.07 -10.16 -9.34
N ALA A 86 0.10 -11.31 -8.67
CA ALA A 86 0.94 -12.43 -9.05
C ALA A 86 0.34 -13.74 -8.54
N ALA A 87 0.59 -14.85 -9.24
CA ALA A 87 0.16 -16.17 -8.81
C ALA A 87 1.18 -17.25 -9.21
N ALA A 88 1.32 -18.27 -8.38
CA ALA A 88 2.12 -19.45 -8.64
C ALA A 88 1.38 -20.70 -8.19
N GLN A 89 1.42 -21.71 -9.05
CA GLN A 89 0.96 -23.04 -8.73
C GLN A 89 2.16 -23.82 -8.16
N LEU A 90 2.15 -24.07 -6.85
CA LEU A 90 3.24 -24.75 -6.13
C LEU A 90 3.17 -26.27 -6.35
N LEU A 91 1.95 -26.79 -6.54
CA LEU A 91 1.70 -28.16 -6.95
C LEU A 91 0.75 -28.16 -8.17
N PRO A 92 1.23 -28.45 -9.39
CA PRO A 92 0.51 -28.22 -10.64
C PRO A 92 -0.67 -29.17 -10.93
N GLY A 93 -0.93 -30.15 -10.08
CA GLY A 93 -2.04 -31.08 -10.28
C GLY A 93 -2.40 -31.88 -9.04
N ALA A 94 -3.37 -32.76 -9.22
CA ALA A 94 -3.80 -33.65 -8.15
C ALA A 94 -2.68 -34.65 -7.80
N ALA A 95 -2.42 -34.81 -6.51
CA ALA A 95 -1.43 -35.75 -6.00
C ALA A 95 -1.84 -36.25 -4.62
N THR A 96 -1.26 -37.35 -4.18
CA THR A 96 -1.31 -37.76 -2.78
C THR A 96 0.01 -37.37 -2.14
N LEU A 97 -0.04 -36.39 -1.23
CA LEU A 97 1.15 -35.96 -0.48
C LEU A 97 1.32 -36.87 0.74
N PRO A 98 2.54 -37.31 1.07
CA PRO A 98 2.78 -38.10 2.27
C PRO A 98 2.59 -37.25 3.54
N ALA A 99 2.40 -37.92 4.67
CA ALA A 99 2.43 -37.28 5.98
C ALA A 99 3.79 -36.60 6.21
N GLY A 100 3.80 -35.57 7.05
CA GLY A 100 4.98 -34.77 7.37
C GLY A 100 5.08 -33.47 6.57
N ARG A 101 6.29 -32.91 6.55
CA ARG A 101 6.57 -31.57 6.04
C ARG A 101 6.84 -31.58 4.54
N GLN A 102 6.10 -30.77 3.80
CA GLN A 102 6.32 -30.46 2.39
C GLN A 102 6.74 -28.99 2.27
N VAL A 103 7.75 -28.69 1.45
CA VAL A 103 8.28 -27.34 1.29
C VAL A 103 8.39 -26.99 -0.19
N TRP A 104 7.89 -25.81 -0.55
CA TRP A 104 8.05 -25.22 -1.89
C TRP A 104 8.70 -23.85 -1.78
N HIS A 105 9.56 -23.52 -2.73
CA HIS A 105 10.12 -22.18 -2.86
C HIS A 105 9.12 -21.26 -3.55
N LEU A 106 8.98 -20.06 -3.00
CA LEU A 106 8.13 -19.01 -3.54
C LEU A 106 9.00 -18.02 -4.33
N HIS A 107 8.58 -17.74 -5.56
CA HIS A 107 9.15 -16.69 -6.40
C HIS A 107 8.03 -16.07 -7.23
N LEU A 108 7.43 -14.98 -6.71
CA LEU A 108 6.29 -14.29 -7.32
C LEU A 108 6.68 -12.87 -7.73
N PRO A 109 6.98 -12.60 -9.00
CA PRO A 109 7.33 -11.25 -9.45
C PRO A 109 6.10 -10.34 -9.38
N LEU A 110 6.21 -9.21 -8.69
CA LEU A 110 5.15 -8.21 -8.61
C LEU A 110 5.25 -7.25 -9.79
N PRO A 111 4.11 -6.72 -10.30
CA PRO A 111 4.15 -5.72 -11.34
C PRO A 111 4.73 -4.40 -10.82
N ALA A 112 5.50 -3.70 -11.66
CA ALA A 112 6.01 -2.36 -11.34
C ALA A 112 4.89 -1.31 -11.13
N SER A 113 3.68 -1.59 -11.64
CA SER A 113 2.48 -0.77 -11.44
C SER A 113 1.74 -1.04 -10.13
N ALA A 114 2.22 -1.97 -9.28
CA ALA A 114 1.62 -2.20 -7.97
C ALA A 114 1.64 -0.91 -7.13
N LEU A 115 0.53 -0.61 -6.46
CA LEU A 115 0.44 0.55 -5.59
C LEU A 115 1.19 0.28 -4.29
N ALA A 116 1.74 1.33 -3.68
CA ALA A 116 2.29 1.23 -2.34
C ALA A 116 1.19 0.97 -1.31
N THR A 117 1.52 0.22 -0.26
CA THR A 117 0.68 0.08 0.92
C THR A 117 0.46 1.45 1.54
N TYR A 118 -0.80 1.76 1.83
CA TYR A 118 -1.19 3.08 2.33
C TYR A 118 -2.35 2.96 3.32
N SER A 119 -2.31 3.74 4.40
CA SER A 119 -3.41 3.84 5.35
C SER A 119 -3.74 5.31 5.63
N GLY A 120 -4.66 5.84 4.83
CA GLY A 120 -5.10 7.24 4.86
C GLY A 120 -6.37 7.46 5.68
N LEU A 121 -6.93 8.66 5.59
CA LEU A 121 -8.19 9.02 6.22
C LEU A 121 -9.39 8.44 5.46
N ALA A 122 -9.34 8.43 4.13
CA ALA A 122 -10.44 7.95 3.30
C ALA A 122 -10.15 6.61 2.62
N VAL A 123 -8.88 6.35 2.27
CA VAL A 123 -8.45 5.20 1.48
C VAL A 123 -7.44 4.35 2.25
N VAL A 124 -7.51 3.04 2.05
CA VAL A 124 -6.49 2.08 2.48
C VAL A 124 -6.12 1.20 1.29
N VAL A 125 -4.82 1.02 1.07
CA VAL A 125 -4.26 0.07 0.11
C VAL A 125 -3.52 -0.98 0.90
N GLU A 126 -3.95 -2.23 0.80
CA GLU A 126 -3.34 -3.37 1.48
C GLU A 126 -2.96 -4.47 0.49
N HIS A 127 -1.98 -5.27 0.89
CA HIS A 127 -1.44 -6.36 0.10
C HIS A 127 -1.37 -7.62 0.93
N GLU A 128 -1.80 -8.74 0.36
CA GLU A 128 -1.83 -10.02 1.06
C GLU A 128 -1.37 -11.14 0.13
N LEU A 129 -0.49 -12.00 0.65
CA LEU A 129 -0.22 -13.32 0.08
C LEU A 129 -1.27 -14.30 0.62
N LEU A 130 -2.06 -14.86 -0.28
CA LEU A 130 -2.99 -15.95 -0.02
C LEU A 130 -2.35 -17.27 -0.45
N LEU A 131 -2.13 -18.15 0.53
CA LEU A 131 -1.85 -19.55 0.27
C LEU A 131 -3.15 -20.34 0.31
N THR A 132 -3.38 -21.16 -0.70
CA THR A 132 -4.55 -22.05 -0.77
C THR A 132 -4.13 -23.47 -1.06
N ILE A 133 -4.67 -24.41 -0.28
CA ILE A 133 -4.64 -25.84 -0.58
C ILE A 133 -6.07 -26.33 -0.79
N ASP A 134 -6.29 -26.96 -1.94
CA ASP A 134 -7.54 -27.62 -2.27
C ASP A 134 -7.36 -29.14 -2.06
N LEU A 135 -8.16 -29.75 -1.19
CA LEU A 135 -8.14 -31.19 -0.95
C LEU A 135 -8.99 -31.93 -1.99
N ALA A 136 -8.70 -33.22 -2.21
CA ALA A 136 -9.44 -34.06 -3.16
C ALA A 136 -10.93 -34.19 -2.81
N ASP A 137 -11.26 -34.17 -1.52
CA ASP A 137 -12.62 -34.24 -0.97
C ASP A 137 -13.42 -32.93 -1.09
N GLY A 138 -12.83 -31.88 -1.67
CA GLY A 138 -13.47 -30.59 -1.88
C GLY A 138 -13.31 -29.60 -0.72
N ARG A 139 -12.70 -30.00 0.40
CA ARG A 139 -12.34 -29.06 1.46
C ARG A 139 -11.16 -28.18 1.01
N ARG A 140 -11.07 -27.00 1.62
CA ARG A 140 -10.02 -26.01 1.35
C ARG A 140 -9.48 -25.46 2.66
N ALA A 141 -8.16 -25.36 2.77
CA ALA A 141 -7.51 -24.56 3.81
C ALA A 141 -6.83 -23.35 3.17
N GLN A 142 -6.83 -22.24 3.91
CA GLN A 142 -6.28 -20.97 3.44
C GLN A 142 -5.48 -20.27 4.53
N ARG A 143 -4.38 -19.64 4.11
CA ARG A 143 -3.55 -18.79 4.96
C ARG A 143 -3.34 -17.45 4.28
N TRP A 144 -3.67 -16.38 4.99
CA TRP A 144 -3.43 -15.01 4.57
C TRP A 144 -2.20 -14.48 5.30
N VAL A 145 -1.26 -13.90 4.56
CA VAL A 145 -0.02 -13.32 5.08
C VAL A 145 0.07 -11.88 4.58
N PRO A 146 0.09 -10.88 5.48
CA PRO A 146 0.15 -9.48 5.07
C PRO A 146 1.51 -9.16 4.43
N LEU A 147 1.49 -8.28 3.44
CA LEU A 147 2.66 -7.73 2.76
C LEU A 147 2.66 -6.21 2.88
N HIS A 148 3.85 -5.62 2.89
CA HIS A 148 4.04 -4.17 2.85
C HIS A 148 4.83 -3.78 1.60
N LEU A 149 4.20 -3.00 0.74
CA LEU A 149 4.82 -2.49 -0.48
C LEU A 149 5.12 -1.01 -0.34
N TRP A 150 6.36 -0.64 -0.58
CA TRP A 150 6.78 0.74 -0.79
C TRP A 150 6.58 1.13 -2.24
N THR A 151 6.50 2.44 -2.48
CA THR A 151 6.56 2.97 -3.85
C THR A 151 7.85 2.49 -4.52
N ALA A 152 7.79 2.27 -5.83
CA ALA A 152 9.01 2.13 -6.62
C ALA A 152 9.96 3.28 -6.30
N SER A 153 11.27 3.00 -6.29
CA SER A 153 12.26 4.06 -6.16
C SER A 153 11.99 5.07 -7.29
N PRO A 154 11.83 6.38 -6.99
CA PRO A 154 11.66 7.35 -8.03
C PRO A 154 12.86 7.28 -8.98
N PRO A 155 12.66 7.46 -10.29
CA PRO A 155 13.79 7.56 -11.21
C PRO A 155 14.74 8.67 -10.71
N LEU A 156 16.05 8.44 -10.87
CA LEU A 156 17.08 9.45 -10.60
C LEU A 156 16.97 10.57 -11.64
N THR A 157 15.97 11.41 -11.51
CA THR A 157 15.83 12.62 -12.32
C THR A 157 16.79 13.66 -11.76
N PRO A 158 17.55 14.38 -12.62
CA PRO A 158 18.39 15.48 -12.15
C PRO A 158 17.53 16.52 -11.42
N PRO A 159 18.07 17.15 -10.36
CA PRO A 159 17.28 18.06 -9.57
C PRO A 159 16.72 19.23 -10.36
N HIS A 160 15.42 19.44 -10.24
CA HIS A 160 14.74 20.60 -10.76
C HIS A 160 14.33 21.50 -9.59
N PRO A 161 15.04 22.62 -9.37
CA PRO A 161 14.71 23.51 -8.28
C PRO A 161 13.28 24.05 -8.46
N VAL A 162 12.46 23.86 -7.44
CA VAL A 162 11.10 24.40 -7.40
C VAL A 162 11.11 25.65 -6.54
N GLU A 163 10.73 26.77 -7.14
CA GLU A 163 10.57 28.03 -6.42
C GLU A 163 9.09 28.32 -6.16
N ALA A 164 8.78 28.71 -4.93
CA ALA A 164 7.46 29.19 -4.51
C ALA A 164 7.60 30.52 -3.79
N GLY A 165 6.68 31.45 -4.09
CA GLY A 165 6.66 32.78 -3.51
C GLY A 165 5.32 33.09 -2.83
N THR A 166 5.36 33.88 -1.77
CA THR A 166 4.17 34.51 -1.19
C THR A 166 4.47 35.95 -0.83
N HIS A 167 3.44 36.81 -0.84
CA HIS A 167 3.57 38.21 -0.47
C HIS A 167 2.46 38.61 0.49
N ARG A 168 2.77 39.59 1.36
CA ARG A 168 1.78 40.24 2.25
C ARG A 168 2.13 41.71 2.35
N GLY A 169 1.42 42.54 1.59
CA GLY A 169 1.85 43.92 1.36
C GLY A 169 3.10 43.94 0.47
N ASP A 170 4.11 44.68 0.89
CA ASP A 170 5.43 44.78 0.24
C ASP A 170 6.44 43.71 0.70
N LEU A 171 6.11 42.97 1.78
CA LEU A 171 6.88 41.82 2.23
C LEU A 171 6.75 40.67 1.23
N GLN A 172 7.88 40.17 0.73
CA GLN A 172 7.95 39.01 -0.15
C GLN A 172 8.79 37.91 0.49
N LEU A 173 8.28 36.68 0.48
CA LEU A 173 9.01 35.46 0.87
C LEU A 173 9.12 34.57 -0.35
N ARG A 174 10.32 34.14 -0.68
CA ARG A 174 10.63 33.12 -1.69
C ARG A 174 11.25 31.92 -1.01
N LEU A 175 10.85 30.73 -1.42
CA LEU A 175 11.43 29.46 -1.03
C LEU A 175 11.84 28.71 -2.29
N ALA A 176 13.03 28.16 -2.31
CA ALA A 176 13.45 27.19 -3.29
C ALA A 176 13.73 25.85 -2.62
N VAL A 177 13.18 24.78 -3.18
CA VAL A 177 13.47 23.40 -2.80
C VAL A 177 14.25 22.78 -3.95
N ARG A 178 15.22 21.93 -3.62
CA ARG A 178 16.13 21.33 -4.60
C ARG A 178 15.40 20.48 -5.65
N ASP A 179 14.35 19.79 -5.23
CA ASP A 179 13.61 18.80 -6.00
C ASP A 179 12.10 18.98 -5.79
N ASP A 180 11.31 18.66 -6.82
CA ASP A 180 9.85 18.55 -6.76
C ASP A 180 9.39 17.24 -6.09
N THR A 181 10.32 16.29 -5.93
CA THR A 181 10.16 15.01 -5.25
C THR A 181 10.96 15.00 -3.95
N LEU A 182 10.32 14.67 -2.85
CA LEU A 182 10.94 14.68 -1.51
C LEU A 182 11.20 13.24 -1.03
N ASP A 183 12.46 12.92 -0.74
CA ASP A 183 12.82 11.72 0.01
C ASP A 183 12.73 12.01 1.52
N LEU A 184 11.70 11.47 2.16
CA LEU A 184 11.44 11.66 3.60
C LEU A 184 12.43 10.90 4.50
N SER A 185 13.29 10.04 3.93
CA SER A 185 14.40 9.43 4.68
C SER A 185 15.58 10.39 4.89
N GLN A 186 15.59 11.52 4.16
CA GLN A 186 16.66 12.50 4.19
C GLN A 186 16.20 13.81 4.86
N PRO A 187 17.14 14.60 5.42
CA PRO A 187 16.82 15.94 5.89
C PRO A 187 16.30 16.83 4.74
N LEU A 188 15.15 17.45 4.95
CA LEU A 188 14.60 18.47 4.05
C LEU A 188 15.54 19.68 3.99
N ARG A 189 15.99 20.02 2.77
CA ARG A 189 16.85 21.19 2.52
C ARG A 189 16.15 22.16 1.60
N PHE A 190 16.05 23.41 2.02
CA PHE A 190 15.47 24.49 1.26
C PHE A 190 16.26 25.79 1.48
N THR A 191 16.29 26.65 0.46
CA THR A 191 16.82 28.01 0.54
C THR A 191 15.65 28.98 0.56
N TRP A 192 15.75 30.05 1.35
CA TRP A 192 14.69 31.04 1.46
C TRP A 192 15.24 32.45 1.40
N GLN A 193 14.44 33.37 0.85
CA GLN A 193 14.77 34.78 0.74
C GLN A 193 13.56 35.60 1.18
N VAL A 194 13.80 36.61 2.02
CA VAL A 194 12.78 37.58 2.43
C VAL A 194 13.18 38.96 1.94
N ALA A 195 12.32 39.60 1.14
CA ALA A 195 12.40 41.03 0.85
C ALA A 195 11.41 41.75 1.77
N ASN A 196 11.91 42.62 2.65
CA ASN A 196 11.13 43.37 3.63
C ASN A 196 11.45 44.87 3.54
N PRO A 197 11.09 45.55 2.42
CA PRO A 197 11.48 46.94 2.20
C PRO A 197 10.83 47.91 3.18
N SER A 198 9.65 47.58 3.72
CA SER A 198 8.94 48.38 4.72
C SER A 198 9.39 48.09 6.16
N GLU A 199 10.48 47.34 6.36
CA GLU A 199 11.10 47.03 7.66
C GLU A 199 10.12 46.51 8.73
N VAL A 200 9.06 45.81 8.29
CA VAL A 200 8.05 45.26 9.19
C VAL A 200 8.72 44.27 10.13
N ARG A 201 8.51 44.42 11.44
CA ARG A 201 9.11 43.52 12.43
C ARG A 201 8.58 42.09 12.25
N LEU A 202 9.46 41.17 11.86
CA LEU A 202 9.14 39.76 11.72
C LEU A 202 9.29 39.05 13.06
N GLY A 203 8.24 38.36 13.52
CA GLY A 203 8.26 37.60 14.76
C GLY A 203 8.80 36.18 14.57
N ARG A 204 8.12 35.37 13.76
CA ARG A 204 8.48 33.97 13.51
C ARG A 204 8.16 33.55 12.07
N LEU A 205 9.03 32.75 11.49
CA LEU A 205 8.81 32.08 10.21
C LEU A 205 8.56 30.58 10.47
N PHE A 206 7.50 30.03 9.88
CA PHE A 206 7.15 28.62 9.98
C PHE A 206 7.12 27.97 8.61
N PHE A 207 7.65 26.76 8.54
CA PHE A 207 7.54 25.87 7.38
C PHE A 207 6.63 24.70 7.77
N GLU A 208 5.48 24.60 7.11
CA GLU A 208 4.51 23.53 7.35
C GLU A 208 4.51 22.57 6.15
N LEU A 209 4.94 21.33 6.39
CA LEU A 209 4.70 20.23 5.48
C LEU A 209 3.28 19.74 5.69
N TRP A 210 2.46 19.77 4.64
CA TRP A 210 1.07 19.31 4.69
C TRP A 210 0.88 18.21 3.66
N ALA A 211 0.31 17.09 4.08
CA ALA A 211 -0.14 16.06 3.16
C ALA A 211 -1.62 16.30 2.87
N ARG A 212 -2.00 16.32 1.61
CA ARG A 212 -3.40 16.29 1.19
C ARG A 212 -3.68 14.97 0.51
N GLU A 213 -4.56 14.18 1.09
CA GLU A 213 -5.12 13.01 0.42
C GLU A 213 -6.09 13.49 -0.67
N THR A 214 -5.66 13.47 -1.93
CA THR A 214 -6.49 13.81 -3.10
C THR A 214 -7.05 12.53 -3.72
N SER A 215 -8.25 12.15 -3.29
CA SER A 215 -9.01 11.09 -3.97
C SER A 215 -9.60 11.64 -5.27
N ARG A 216 -9.07 11.22 -6.44
CA ARG A 216 -9.64 11.58 -7.75
C ARG A 216 -10.94 10.85 -8.06
N HIS A 217 -11.13 9.65 -7.51
CA HIS A 217 -12.42 8.96 -7.48
C HIS A 217 -12.62 8.22 -6.16
N ILE A 218 -13.83 8.29 -5.60
CA ILE A 218 -14.25 7.49 -4.44
C ILE A 218 -14.26 5.96 -4.75
N ALA A 219 -13.94 5.55 -6.00
CA ALA A 219 -13.98 4.16 -6.46
C ALA A 219 -12.76 3.69 -7.27
N ALA A 220 -11.74 4.53 -7.46
CA ALA A 220 -10.47 4.16 -8.09
C ALA A 220 -9.44 5.24 -7.77
N THR A 221 -8.41 4.93 -7.00
CA THR A 221 -7.44 5.95 -6.58
C THR A 221 -6.12 5.72 -7.29
N ASP A 222 -5.87 6.51 -8.33
CA ASP A 222 -4.49 6.92 -8.61
C ASP A 222 -4.06 7.84 -7.47
N VAL A 223 -3.33 7.31 -6.49
CA VAL A 223 -2.58 8.14 -5.53
C VAL A 223 -1.37 8.69 -6.28
N SER A 224 -1.60 9.71 -7.11
CA SER A 224 -0.58 10.27 -8.00
C SER A 224 0.08 11.53 -7.47
N GLU A 225 -0.41 12.13 -6.38
CA GLU A 225 0.07 13.45 -5.95
C GLU A 225 0.16 13.64 -4.43
N PHE A 226 1.40 13.60 -3.93
CA PHE A 226 1.82 14.46 -2.82
C PHE A 226 1.97 15.87 -3.37
N ARG A 227 0.98 16.74 -3.16
CA ARG A 227 1.13 18.17 -3.49
C ARG A 227 1.03 19.03 -2.24
N GLY A 228 2.18 19.60 -1.88
CA GLY A 228 2.25 20.92 -1.29
C GLY A 228 3.10 21.05 -0.03
N VAL A 229 3.92 22.09 0.00
CA VAL A 229 4.32 22.77 1.23
C VAL A 229 3.46 24.05 1.30
N ARG A 230 2.89 24.40 2.46
CA ARG A 230 2.10 25.63 2.61
C ARG A 230 2.89 26.54 3.52
N HIS A 231 3.16 27.75 3.05
CA HIS A 231 3.93 28.73 3.81
C HIS A 231 2.97 29.69 4.51
N ARG A 232 3.19 29.94 5.81
CA ARG A 232 2.37 30.86 6.60
C ARG A 232 3.27 31.88 7.31
N LEU A 233 3.18 33.14 6.88
CA LEU A 233 3.81 34.28 7.54
C LEU A 233 2.88 34.82 8.62
N ARG A 234 3.31 34.76 9.88
CA ARG A 234 2.59 35.40 10.99
C ARG A 234 3.36 36.65 11.43
N LEU A 235 2.76 37.80 11.21
CA LEU A 235 3.24 39.09 11.71
C LEU A 235 2.92 39.19 13.21
N ALA A 236 3.79 39.88 13.96
CA ALA A 236 3.61 40.16 15.39
C ALA A 236 2.61 41.31 15.59
#